data_AF-A0A2S2Q8I8-F1
#
_entry.id   AF-A0A2S2Q8I8-F1
#
_cell.length_a   1.000
_cell.length_b   1.000
_cell.length_c   1.000
_cell.angle_alpha   90.00
_cell.angle_beta   90.00
_cell.angle_gamma   90.00
#
_symmetry.space_group_name_H-M   'P 1'
#
loop_
_entity.id
_entity.type
_entity.pdbx_description
1 polymer ?
#
loop_
_entity_poly.entity_id
_entity_poly.type
_entity_poly.pdbx_seq_one_letter_code
_entity_poly.pdbx_strand_id
1 'polypeptide(L)'
;KNTPEIMALREKEKGDWRKLTLEEKKTLYRASFCQTLVEVEAPTGEWKAIFGWVMFWVSVAIFSFVGVRKYLTNTADDPSLSLESRQAQLKRMIALRVDPIDGLSSKWDYEKNTWKS
;
A
#
# COMPACT_ATOMS: atom_id res chain seq x y z
N LYS A 1 28.53 28.80 3.60
CA LYS A 1 29.91 29.21 3.22
C LYS A 1 30.13 30.62 3.74
N ASN A 2 31.23 30.89 4.46
CA ASN A 2 31.49 32.20 5.05
C ASN A 2 32.03 33.15 3.98
N THR A 3 31.14 33.83 3.27
CA THR A 3 31.51 34.95 2.41
C THR A 3 31.92 36.15 3.27
N PRO A 4 32.78 37.07 2.77
CA PRO A 4 33.20 38.25 3.52
C PRO A 4 32.02 39.10 4.01
N GLU A 5 30.93 39.16 3.24
CA GLU A 5 29.68 39.84 3.64
C GLU A 5 28.99 39.15 4.82
N ILE A 6 28.92 37.81 4.83
CA ILE A 6 28.35 37.06 5.96
C ILE A 6 29.23 37.24 7.20
N MET A 7 30.56 37.25 7.06
CA MET A 7 31.45 37.49 8.21
C MET A 7 31.28 38.89 8.80
N ALA A 8 31.12 39.93 7.96
CA ALA A 8 30.81 41.27 8.44
C ALA A 8 29.45 41.33 9.16
N LEU A 9 28.45 40.60 8.67
CA LEU A 9 27.15 40.46 9.32
C LEU A 9 27.23 39.70 10.66
N ARG A 10 28.11 38.68 10.77
CA ARG A 10 28.36 37.96 12.03
C ARG A 10 29.03 38.84 13.09
N GLU A 11 29.90 39.77 12.70
CA GLU A 11 30.45 40.75 13.64
C GLU A 11 29.37 41.74 14.10
N LYS A 12 28.48 42.16 13.18
CA LYS A 12 27.33 43.03 13.51
C LYS A 12 26.29 42.31 14.40
N GLU A 13 26.14 40.99 14.25
CA GLU A 13 25.26 40.12 15.05
C GLU A 13 25.61 40.12 16.55
N LYS A 14 26.88 40.38 16.90
CA LYS A 14 27.33 40.47 18.30
C LYS A 14 26.81 41.71 19.05
N GLY A 15 26.29 42.71 18.32
CA GLY A 15 25.74 43.95 18.87
C GLY A 15 24.23 43.94 19.10
N ASP A 16 23.59 45.12 19.10
CA ASP A 16 22.14 45.25 19.28
C ASP A 16 21.36 44.88 18.01
N TRP A 17 20.49 43.88 18.12
CA TRP A 17 19.67 43.35 17.03
C TRP A 17 18.56 44.29 16.55
N ARG A 18 18.29 45.39 17.28
CA ARG A 18 17.38 46.46 16.82
C ARG A 18 17.98 47.27 15.67
N LYS A 19 19.30 47.29 15.52
CA LYS A 19 20.02 48.00 14.45
C LYS A 19 20.19 47.17 13.17
N LEU A 20 19.78 45.91 13.20
CA LEU A 20 19.80 45.03 12.02
C LEU A 20 18.54 45.24 11.19
N THR A 21 18.72 45.40 9.88
CA THR A 21 17.59 45.45 8.93
C THR A 21 16.94 44.08 8.79
N LEU A 22 15.72 44.05 8.27
CA LEU A 22 14.98 42.80 8.06
C LEU A 22 15.70 41.87 7.07
N GLU A 23 16.32 42.44 6.04
CA GLU A 23 17.11 41.68 5.06
C GLU A 23 18.39 41.10 5.67
N GLU A 24 19.10 41.85 6.51
CA GLU A 24 20.28 41.34 7.24
C GLU A 24 19.93 40.14 8.14
N LYS A 25 18.78 40.19 8.81
CA LYS A 25 18.27 39.08 9.63
C LYS A 25 17.94 37.84 8.79
N LYS A 26 17.28 38.01 7.64
CA LYS A 26 17.00 36.90 6.71
C LYS A 26 18.29 36.29 6.16
N THR A 27 19.26 37.11 5.79
CA THR A 27 20.56 36.64 5.29
C THR A 27 21.33 35.89 6.37
N LEU A 28 21.36 36.37 7.62
CA LEU A 28 21.94 35.65 8.77
C LEU A 28 21.22 34.32 9.04
N TYR A 29 19.88 34.30 8.94
CA TYR A 29 19.10 33.08 9.09
C TYR A 29 19.45 32.06 8.00
N ARG A 30 19.47 32.48 6.72
CA ARG A 30 19.81 31.60 5.59
C ARG A 30 21.27 31.15 5.58
N ALA A 31 22.17 31.96 6.14
CA ALA A 31 23.57 31.61 6.31
C ALA A 31 23.78 30.58 7.44
N SER A 32 22.91 30.58 8.45
CA SER A 32 22.94 29.64 9.59
C SER A 32 22.18 28.35 9.29
N PHE A 33 21.06 28.46 8.57
CA PHE A 33 20.14 27.36 8.30
C PHE A 33 19.79 27.31 6.81
N CYS A 34 19.93 26.13 6.22
CA CYS A 34 19.63 25.92 4.81
C CYS A 34 18.13 26.01 4.49
N GLN A 35 17.25 25.73 5.45
CA GLN A 35 15.80 25.68 5.29
C GLN A 35 15.08 26.22 6.54
N THR A 36 13.89 26.78 6.36
CA THR A 36 12.97 27.11 7.45
C THR A 36 12.18 25.88 7.90
N LEU A 37 11.58 25.90 9.09
CA LEU A 37 10.71 24.79 9.54
C LEU A 37 9.53 24.56 8.57
N VAL A 38 8.97 25.64 8.02
CA VAL A 38 7.88 25.57 7.03
C VAL A 38 8.35 24.93 5.72
N GLU A 39 9.58 25.19 5.29
CA GLU A 39 10.17 24.54 4.10
C GLU A 39 10.41 23.04 4.32
N VAL A 40 10.72 22.63 5.55
CA VAL A 40 10.91 21.20 5.90
C VAL A 40 9.57 20.47 5.97
N GLU A 41 8.53 21.12 6.50
CA GLU A 41 7.19 20.54 6.60
C GLU A 41 6.36 20.67 5.32
N ALA A 42 6.88 21.36 4.29
CA ALA A 42 6.17 21.59 3.06
C ALA A 42 5.84 20.25 2.36
N PRO A 43 4.56 20.03 1.96
CA PRO A 43 4.18 18.78 1.32
C PRO A 43 4.82 18.65 -0.06
N THR A 44 5.63 17.60 -0.27
CA THR A 44 6.33 17.32 -1.54
C THR A 44 5.45 16.61 -2.57
N GLY A 45 4.38 15.96 -2.13
CA GLY A 45 3.47 15.19 -2.99
C GLY A 45 4.00 13.81 -3.41
N GLU A 46 5.13 13.35 -2.85
CA GLU A 46 5.76 12.07 -3.14
C GLU A 46 4.81 10.87 -3.00
N TRP A 47 3.86 10.93 -2.07
CA TRP A 47 2.87 9.88 -1.86
C TRP A 47 2.09 9.54 -3.13
N LYS A 48 1.87 10.50 -4.04
CA LYS A 48 1.18 10.29 -5.32
C LYS A 48 2.01 9.41 -6.25
N ALA A 49 3.32 9.65 -6.31
CA ALA A 49 4.24 8.86 -7.10
C ALA A 49 4.36 7.44 -6.52
N ILE A 50 4.51 7.32 -5.19
CA ILE A 50 4.53 6.03 -4.50
C ILE A 50 3.27 5.23 -4.80
N PHE A 51 2.09 5.85 -4.67
CA PHE A 51 0.81 5.21 -4.94
C PHE A 51 0.69 4.75 -6.40
N GLY A 52 1.11 5.58 -7.36
CA GLY A 52 1.14 5.22 -8.77
C GLY A 52 2.01 4.00 -9.07
N TRP A 53 3.21 3.95 -8.49
CA TRP A 53 4.12 2.80 -8.64
C TRP A 53 3.57 1.53 -8.00
N VAL A 54 2.94 1.62 -6.83
CA VAL A 54 2.30 0.47 -6.18
C VAL A 54 1.20 -0.11 -7.07
N MET A 55 0.30 0.74 -7.60
CA MET A 55 -0.77 0.26 -8.49
C MET A 55 -0.23 -0.33 -9.80
N PHE A 56 0.84 0.24 -10.36
CA PHE A 56 1.50 -0.30 -11.53
C PHE A 56 2.01 -1.72 -11.29
N TRP A 57 2.72 -1.97 -10.19
CA TRP A 57 3.23 -3.30 -9.88
C TRP A 57 2.14 -4.31 -9.52
N VAL A 58 1.08 -3.89 -8.83
CA VAL A 58 -0.11 -4.73 -8.59
C VAL A 58 -0.75 -5.15 -9.91
N SER A 59 -0.89 -4.21 -10.85
CA SER A 59 -1.41 -4.48 -12.19
C SER A 59 -0.53 -5.51 -12.92
N VAL A 60 0.79 -5.30 -12.94
CA VAL A 60 1.74 -6.25 -13.55
C VAL A 60 1.63 -7.64 -12.93
N ALA A 61 1.49 -7.75 -11.60
CA ALA A 61 1.32 -9.03 -10.91
C ALA A 61 0.01 -9.75 -11.30
N ILE A 62 -1.11 -9.02 -11.42
CA ILE A 62 -2.39 -9.59 -11.85
C ILE A 62 -2.29 -10.07 -13.30
N PHE A 63 -1.74 -9.25 -14.19
CA PHE A 63 -1.59 -9.62 -15.61
C PHE A 63 -0.64 -10.80 -15.80
N SER A 64 0.46 -10.87 -15.05
CA SER A 64 1.37 -12.01 -15.11
C SER A 64 0.70 -13.29 -14.61
N PHE A 65 -0.06 -13.23 -13.50
CA PHE A 65 -0.82 -14.37 -13.01
C PHE A 65 -1.84 -14.89 -14.02
N VAL A 66 -2.62 -13.98 -14.64
CA VAL A 66 -3.58 -14.34 -15.68
C VAL A 66 -2.86 -14.94 -16.89
N GLY A 67 -1.72 -14.38 -17.29
CA GLY A 67 -0.88 -14.91 -18.37
C GLY A 67 -0.40 -16.33 -18.09
N VAL A 68 0.17 -16.58 -16.90
CA VAL A 68 0.60 -17.93 -16.48
C VAL A 68 -0.57 -18.91 -16.46
N ARG A 69 -1.72 -18.51 -15.91
CA ARG A 69 -2.91 -19.37 -15.85
C ARG A 69 -3.46 -19.70 -17.24
N LYS A 70 -3.41 -18.75 -18.18
CA LYS A 70 -3.94 -18.95 -19.54
C LYS A 70 -2.99 -19.72 -20.45
N TYR A 71 -1.69 -19.47 -20.38
CA TYR A 71 -0.74 -19.98 -21.37
C TYR A 71 0.15 -21.12 -20.87
N LEU A 72 0.40 -21.21 -19.56
CA LEU A 72 1.32 -22.20 -18.98
C LEU A 72 0.60 -23.31 -18.21
N THR A 73 -0.66 -23.09 -17.82
CA THR A 73 -1.38 -24.04 -16.94
C THR A 73 -2.57 -24.67 -17.67
N ASN A 74 -2.48 -25.97 -18.00
CA ASN A 74 -3.57 -26.73 -18.64
C ASN A 74 -4.61 -27.30 -17.65
N THR A 75 -4.58 -26.88 -16.38
CA THR A 75 -5.49 -27.39 -15.32
C THR A 75 -6.98 -27.01 -15.51
N ALA A 76 -7.32 -26.24 -16.53
CA ALA A 76 -8.72 -25.91 -16.83
C ALA A 76 -9.55 -27.16 -17.18
N ASP A 77 -8.90 -28.22 -17.66
CA ASP A 77 -9.55 -29.43 -18.18
C ASP A 77 -9.49 -30.63 -17.21
N ASP A 78 -9.24 -30.41 -15.90
CA ASP A 78 -9.29 -31.52 -14.93
C ASP A 78 -10.73 -32.04 -14.80
N PRO A 79 -11.03 -33.29 -15.17
CA PRO A 79 -12.38 -33.85 -15.11
C PRO A 79 -12.96 -33.88 -13.69
N SER A 80 -12.12 -33.89 -12.65
CA SER A 80 -12.55 -33.85 -11.25
C SER A 80 -13.08 -32.48 -10.83
N LEU A 81 -12.64 -31.42 -11.52
CA LEU A 81 -13.08 -30.04 -11.30
C LEU A 81 -14.32 -29.67 -12.12
N SER A 82 -14.87 -30.59 -12.92
CA SER A 82 -16.14 -30.36 -13.63
C SER A 82 -17.29 -30.12 -12.64
N LEU A 83 -18.32 -29.40 -13.08
CA LEU A 83 -19.48 -29.09 -12.24
C LEU A 83 -20.18 -30.36 -11.74
N GLU A 84 -20.30 -31.36 -12.60
CA GLU A 84 -20.90 -32.66 -12.26
C GLU A 84 -20.07 -33.40 -11.21
N SER A 85 -18.75 -33.52 -11.42
CA SER A 85 -17.85 -34.16 -10.47
C SER A 85 -17.88 -33.47 -9.10
N ARG A 86 -17.87 -32.13 -9.08
CA ARG A 86 -17.99 -31.34 -7.85
C ARG A 86 -19.32 -31.57 -7.13
N GLN A 87 -20.43 -31.62 -7.86
CA GLN A 87 -21.75 -31.89 -7.29
C GLN A 87 -21.86 -33.32 -6.75
N ALA A 88 -21.35 -34.31 -7.49
CA ALA A 88 -21.32 -35.70 -7.06
C ALA A 88 -20.44 -35.85 -5.81
N GLN A 89 -19.28 -35.20 -5.78
CA GLN A 89 -18.40 -35.16 -4.63
C GLN A 89 -19.08 -34.51 -3.42
N LEU A 90 -19.74 -33.36 -3.61
CA LEU A 90 -20.48 -32.66 -2.55
C LEU A 90 -21.61 -33.53 -1.98
N LYS A 91 -22.42 -34.17 -2.83
CA LYS A 91 -23.47 -35.11 -2.40
C LYS A 91 -22.88 -36.27 -1.59
N ARG A 92 -21.75 -36.83 -2.04
CA ARG A 92 -21.03 -37.88 -1.31
C ARG A 92 -20.52 -37.39 0.05
N MET A 93 -19.95 -36.18 0.12
CA MET A 93 -19.47 -35.59 1.38
C MET A 93 -20.60 -35.38 2.39
N ILE A 94 -21.76 -34.90 1.93
CA ILE A 94 -22.97 -34.77 2.75
C ILE A 94 -23.46 -36.15 3.21
N ALA A 95 -23.54 -37.14 2.31
CA ALA A 95 -23.95 -38.49 2.67
C ALA A 95 -23.03 -39.14 3.72
N LEU A 96 -21.72 -38.87 3.64
CA LEU A 96 -20.71 -39.31 4.61
C LEU A 96 -20.66 -38.45 5.88
N ARG A 97 -21.50 -37.41 5.98
CA ARG A 97 -21.55 -36.46 7.10
C ARG A 97 -20.18 -35.85 7.41
N VAL A 98 -19.45 -35.43 6.38
CA VAL A 98 -18.15 -34.76 6.52
C VAL A 98 -18.32 -33.46 7.29
N ASP A 99 -17.59 -33.34 8.40
CA ASP A 99 -17.60 -32.21 9.33
C ASP A 99 -19.03 -31.82 9.79
N PRO A 100 -19.66 -32.68 10.62
CA PRO A 100 -21.08 -32.56 10.95
C PRO A 100 -21.39 -31.61 12.11
N ILE A 101 -20.36 -31.07 12.80
CA ILE A 101 -20.54 -30.21 13.98
C ILE A 101 -20.56 -28.74 13.56
N ASP A 102 -19.46 -28.24 12.97
CA ASP A 102 -19.30 -26.82 12.64
C ASP A 102 -19.11 -26.56 11.13
N GLY A 103 -18.82 -27.60 10.34
CA GLY A 103 -18.46 -27.46 8.94
C GLY A 103 -19.57 -27.70 7.93
N LEU A 104 -19.23 -28.47 6.90
CA LEU A 104 -20.06 -28.62 5.69
C LEU A 104 -21.40 -29.30 6.01
N SER A 105 -21.35 -30.45 6.66
CA SER A 105 -22.53 -31.27 6.90
C SER A 105 -23.43 -30.72 8.00
N SER A 106 -22.89 -29.91 8.91
CA SER A 106 -23.71 -29.25 9.95
C SER A 106 -24.71 -28.27 9.35
N LYS A 107 -24.40 -27.70 8.17
CA LYS A 107 -25.22 -26.73 7.43
C LYS A 107 -26.24 -27.39 6.49
N TRP A 108 -26.27 -28.71 6.37
CA TRP A 108 -27.24 -29.42 5.55
C TRP A 108 -28.42 -29.94 6.39
N ASP A 109 -29.64 -29.70 5.94
CA ASP A 109 -30.87 -30.27 6.50
C ASP A 109 -31.14 -31.62 5.80
N TYR A 110 -30.91 -32.71 6.53
CA TYR A 110 -31.08 -34.07 6.01
C TYR A 110 -32.56 -34.50 5.92
N GLU A 111 -33.46 -33.84 6.64
CA GLU A 111 -34.89 -34.15 6.58
C GLU A 111 -35.52 -33.53 5.34
N LYS A 112 -35.14 -32.28 5.05
CA LYS A 112 -35.66 -31.52 3.92
C LYS A 112 -34.83 -31.66 2.64
N ASN A 113 -33.65 -32.28 2.73
CA ASN A 113 -32.67 -32.38 1.65
C ASN A 113 -32.33 -31.01 1.03
N THR A 114 -32.10 -30.02 1.88
CA THR A 114 -31.74 -28.64 1.48
C THR A 114 -30.67 -28.06 2.41
N TRP A 115 -30.00 -27.00 1.97
CA TRP A 115 -29.15 -26.21 2.86
C TRP A 115 -30.01 -25.56 3.94
N LYS A 116 -29.53 -25.57 5.18
CA LYS A 116 -30.12 -24.81 6.28
C LYS A 116 -29.99 -23.32 5.95
N SER A 117 -31.09 -22.58 6.12
CA SER A 117 -31.08 -21.12 6.05
C SER A 117 -30.49 -20.50 7.32
#